data_AF-A0A942S5A4-F1
#
_entry.id   AF-A0A942S5A4-F1
#
_cell.length_a   1.000
_cell.length_b   1.000
_cell.length_c   1.000
_cell.angle_alpha   90.00
_cell.angle_beta   90.00
_cell.angle_gamma   90.00
#
_symmetry.space_group_name_H-M   'P 1'
#
loop_
_entity.id
_entity.type
_entity.pdbx_description
1 polymer ?
#
loop_
_entity_poly.entity_id
_entity_poly.type
_entity_poly.pdbx_seq_one_letter_code
_entity_poly.pdbx_strand_id
1 'polypeptide(L)'
;LACFLSHRIAAIASVTGTMTNANLNACSPQRPVPVMQIHGTADNTVPYNGNIFFVSVPNLINYWVTHNECDPAPVMTPVPDIDPNDGCTAENYLYSNGADGATVEHYKIIGGGHSWPGAPVNINVTNMDFSASEAIWGFFRKYSLNGLITDSKEIIQPAFNPTIWPNPSKGDIQLYMPWNGAKNITVVNQLGQKLFELTTSEKWVNLEINQSGVHFVIIGFNGQTISKSIIIH
;
A
#
# COMPACT_ATOMS: atom_id res chain seq x y z
N LEU A 1 -7.54 -14.49 6.75
CA LEU A 1 -6.13 -14.14 7.07
C LEU A 1 -6.04 -13.22 8.30
N ALA A 2 -6.61 -12.00 8.25
CA ALA A 2 -6.61 -11.07 9.39
C ALA A 2 -7.17 -11.65 10.71
N CYS A 3 -8.17 -12.54 10.63
CA CYS A 3 -8.76 -13.22 11.80
C CYS A 3 -7.78 -13.98 12.68
N PHE A 4 -6.74 -14.58 12.09
CA PHE A 4 -5.86 -15.53 12.80
C PHE A 4 -4.41 -15.04 12.89
N LEU A 5 -4.02 -14.12 12.00
CA LEU A 5 -2.64 -13.61 11.89
C LEU A 5 -2.56 -12.10 12.06
N SER A 6 -3.48 -11.49 12.80
CA SER A 6 -3.48 -10.04 13.08
C SER A 6 -2.18 -9.55 13.74
N HIS A 7 -1.44 -10.42 14.43
CA HIS A 7 -0.14 -10.11 15.02
C HIS A 7 1.03 -10.08 14.01
N ARG A 8 0.80 -10.46 12.74
CA ARG A 8 1.81 -10.48 11.66
C ARG A 8 1.44 -9.64 10.45
N ILE A 9 0.24 -9.08 10.42
CA ILE A 9 -0.29 -8.38 9.25
C ILE A 9 -0.73 -6.99 9.64
N ALA A 10 -0.15 -5.99 8.98
CA ALA A 10 -0.41 -4.58 9.26
C ALA A 10 -1.78 -4.11 8.75
N ALA A 11 -2.23 -4.64 7.61
CA ALA A 11 -3.50 -4.30 6.97
C ALA A 11 -3.87 -5.41 5.96
N ILE A 12 -5.15 -5.50 5.59
CA ILE A 12 -5.60 -6.41 4.52
C ILE A 12 -6.44 -5.67 3.48
N ALA A 13 -6.36 -6.14 2.24
CA ALA A 13 -7.26 -5.75 1.17
C ALA A 13 -7.80 -7.00 0.48
N SER A 14 -9.09 -6.99 0.16
CA SER A 14 -9.76 -8.09 -0.55
C SER A 14 -10.51 -7.53 -1.75
N VAL A 15 -10.34 -8.19 -2.89
CA VAL A 15 -11.03 -7.88 -4.15
C VAL A 15 -11.89 -9.09 -4.49
N THR A 16 -13.19 -8.85 -4.70
CA THR A 16 -14.21 -9.84 -5.09
C THR A 16 -14.33 -11.08 -4.18
N GLY A 17 -13.67 -11.08 -3.01
CA GLY A 17 -13.78 -12.10 -1.98
C GLY A 17 -14.54 -11.61 -0.75
N THR A 18 -15.03 -12.55 0.06
CA THR A 18 -15.61 -12.29 1.39
C THR A 18 -15.25 -13.45 2.33
N MET A 19 -15.54 -13.30 3.62
CA MET A 19 -15.41 -14.41 4.57
C MET A 19 -16.55 -15.41 4.41
N THR A 20 -16.27 -16.69 4.68
CA THR A 20 -17.36 -17.66 4.88
C THR A 20 -18.05 -17.39 6.22
N ASN A 21 -19.32 -17.77 6.34
CA ASN A 21 -20.06 -17.64 7.60
C ASN A 21 -19.34 -18.38 8.76
N ALA A 22 -18.74 -19.53 8.48
CA ALA A 22 -17.96 -20.29 9.46
C ALA A 22 -16.69 -19.53 9.90
N ASN A 23 -15.97 -18.89 8.96
CA ASN A 23 -14.78 -18.13 9.30
C ASN A 23 -15.08 -16.85 10.07
N LEU A 24 -16.19 -16.17 9.77
CA LEU A 24 -16.62 -15.00 10.54
C LEU A 24 -16.89 -15.36 12.00
N ASN A 25 -17.59 -16.48 12.25
CA ASN A 25 -17.88 -16.95 13.61
C ASN A 25 -16.63 -17.33 14.41
N ALA A 26 -15.57 -17.78 13.74
CA ALA A 26 -14.30 -18.12 14.36
C ALA A 26 -13.28 -16.97 14.33
N CYS A 27 -13.67 -15.79 13.83
CA CYS A 27 -12.78 -14.66 13.67
C CYS A 27 -12.57 -13.95 15.02
N SER A 28 -11.33 -13.89 15.49
CA SER A 28 -10.98 -13.19 16.73
C SER A 28 -9.60 -12.54 16.61
N PRO A 29 -9.47 -11.46 15.81
CA PRO A 29 -8.20 -10.74 15.69
C PRO A 29 -7.74 -10.18 17.04
N GLN A 30 -6.44 -10.25 17.32
CA GLN A 30 -5.84 -9.79 18.59
C GLN A 30 -5.64 -8.27 18.68
N ARG A 31 -5.88 -7.55 17.57
CA ARG A 31 -5.73 -6.10 17.47
C ARG A 31 -6.65 -5.52 16.39
N PRO A 32 -6.86 -4.19 16.36
CA PRO A 32 -7.46 -3.53 15.20
C PRO A 32 -6.61 -3.76 13.95
N VAL A 33 -7.27 -4.14 12.85
CA VAL A 33 -6.63 -4.42 11.56
C VAL A 33 -7.30 -3.56 10.49
N PRO A 34 -6.61 -2.57 9.91
CA PRO A 34 -7.12 -1.82 8.76
C PRO A 34 -7.56 -2.77 7.63
N VAL A 35 -8.75 -2.54 7.08
CA VAL A 35 -9.34 -3.38 6.02
C VAL A 35 -9.79 -2.55 4.84
N MET A 36 -9.41 -2.98 3.63
CA MET A 36 -10.01 -2.53 2.38
C MET A 36 -10.80 -3.66 1.71
N GLN A 37 -11.99 -3.35 1.22
CA GLN A 37 -12.86 -4.29 0.50
C GLN A 37 -13.34 -3.67 -0.81
N ILE A 38 -13.03 -4.33 -1.92
CA ILE A 38 -13.43 -3.94 -3.27
C ILE A 38 -14.35 -5.03 -3.80
N HIS A 39 -15.60 -4.67 -4.14
CA HIS A 39 -16.57 -5.70 -4.50
C HIS A 39 -17.66 -5.21 -5.46
N GLY A 40 -17.96 -6.06 -6.45
CA GLY A 40 -19.03 -5.87 -7.41
C GLY A 40 -20.40 -6.23 -6.86
N THR A 41 -21.38 -5.34 -7.02
CA THR A 41 -22.77 -5.60 -6.60
C THR A 41 -23.49 -6.64 -7.47
N ALA A 42 -22.98 -6.90 -8.69
CA ALA A 42 -23.46 -7.91 -9.63
C ALA A 42 -22.50 -9.12 -9.72
N ASP A 43 -21.66 -9.34 -8.70
CA ASP A 43 -20.80 -10.51 -8.61
C ASP A 43 -21.63 -11.80 -8.42
N ASN A 44 -21.62 -12.66 -9.45
CA ASN A 44 -22.34 -13.94 -9.44
C ASN A 44 -21.53 -15.11 -8.91
N THR A 45 -20.23 -14.91 -8.63
CA THR A 45 -19.33 -15.94 -8.09
C THR A 45 -19.31 -15.88 -6.57
N VAL A 46 -19.17 -14.68 -6.02
CA VAL A 46 -19.24 -14.38 -4.60
C VAL A 46 -20.29 -13.28 -4.42
N PRO A 47 -21.55 -13.63 -4.10
CA PRO A 47 -22.63 -12.65 -4.08
C PRO A 47 -22.38 -11.53 -3.06
N TYR A 48 -22.49 -10.27 -3.50
CA TYR A 48 -22.35 -9.10 -2.64
C TYR A 48 -23.29 -9.15 -1.42
N ASN A 49 -24.52 -9.62 -1.62
CA ASN A 49 -25.52 -9.78 -0.56
C ASN A 49 -25.32 -11.06 0.28
N GLY A 50 -24.26 -11.82 0.02
CA GLY A 50 -23.97 -13.07 0.70
C GLY A 50 -24.91 -14.20 0.29
N ASN A 51 -24.68 -15.37 0.86
CA ASN A 51 -25.54 -16.54 0.76
C ASN A 51 -25.28 -17.48 1.97
N ILE A 52 -25.73 -18.74 1.88
CA ILE A 52 -25.53 -19.72 2.96
C ILE A 52 -24.05 -20.00 3.26
N PHE A 53 -23.15 -19.78 2.30
CA PHE A 53 -21.71 -20.00 2.45
C PHE A 53 -20.97 -18.69 2.77
N PHE A 54 -21.31 -17.61 2.09
CA PHE A 54 -20.58 -16.34 2.09
C PHE A 54 -21.30 -15.27 2.90
N VAL A 55 -20.54 -14.55 3.73
CA VAL A 55 -21.03 -13.37 4.45
C VAL A 55 -21.29 -12.26 3.44
N SER A 56 -22.40 -11.54 3.58
CA SER A 56 -22.67 -10.36 2.77
C SER A 56 -21.59 -9.29 2.99
N VAL A 57 -21.21 -8.59 1.92
CA VAL A 57 -20.20 -7.53 2.01
C VAL A 57 -20.62 -6.46 3.03
N PRO A 58 -21.89 -5.98 3.08
CA PRO A 58 -22.31 -5.05 4.13
C PRO A 58 -22.12 -5.59 5.56
N ASN A 59 -22.43 -6.87 5.80
CA ASN A 59 -22.24 -7.46 7.14
C ASN A 59 -20.75 -7.63 7.46
N LEU A 60 -19.92 -7.97 6.47
CA LEU A 60 -18.47 -8.05 6.61
C LEU A 60 -17.88 -6.68 6.97
N ILE A 61 -18.31 -5.61 6.30
CA ILE A 61 -17.89 -4.24 6.62
C ILE A 61 -18.30 -3.88 8.04
N ASN A 62 -19.56 -4.14 8.42
CA ASN A 62 -20.04 -3.85 9.78
C ASN A 62 -19.24 -4.61 10.85
N TYR A 63 -18.88 -5.87 10.59
CA TYR A 63 -18.00 -6.63 11.48
C TYR A 63 -16.65 -5.93 11.69
N TRP A 64 -15.98 -5.52 10.61
CA TRP A 64 -14.68 -4.86 10.72
C TRP A 64 -14.75 -3.47 11.33
N VAL A 65 -15.81 -2.70 11.02
CA VAL A 65 -16.06 -1.39 11.64
C VAL A 65 -16.22 -1.54 13.14
N THR A 66 -17.00 -2.53 13.59
CA THR A 66 -17.20 -2.82 15.01
C THR A 66 -15.90 -3.29 15.67
N HIS A 67 -15.21 -4.26 15.05
CA HIS A 67 -13.96 -4.82 15.59
C HIS A 67 -12.84 -3.77 15.70
N ASN A 68 -12.74 -2.87 14.72
CA ASN A 68 -11.74 -1.80 14.71
C ASN A 68 -12.16 -0.56 15.50
N GLU A 69 -13.36 -0.53 16.08
CA GLU A 69 -13.92 0.63 16.79
C GLU A 69 -13.96 1.90 15.92
N CYS A 70 -14.21 1.76 14.62
CA CYS A 70 -14.35 2.90 13.70
C CYS A 70 -15.67 3.63 13.91
N ASP A 71 -15.74 4.88 13.42
CA ASP A 71 -17.01 5.61 13.32
C ASP A 71 -18.00 4.81 12.47
N PRO A 72 -19.26 4.62 12.92
CA PRO A 72 -20.23 3.78 12.21
C PRO A 72 -20.81 4.44 10.96
N ALA A 73 -20.67 5.76 10.81
CA ALA A 73 -21.10 6.50 9.64
C ALA A 73 -19.90 6.77 8.73
N PRO A 74 -19.89 6.24 7.48
CA PRO A 74 -18.78 6.46 6.58
C PRO A 74 -18.86 7.82 5.89
N VAL A 75 -17.71 8.32 5.46
CA VAL A 75 -17.64 9.34 4.42
C VAL A 75 -17.73 8.64 3.07
N MET A 76 -18.76 8.94 2.29
CA MET A 76 -18.90 8.43 0.91
C MET A 76 -18.32 9.44 -0.08
N THR A 77 -17.45 8.96 -0.96
CA THR A 77 -16.90 9.73 -2.08
C THR A 77 -17.20 8.99 -3.39
N PRO A 78 -17.84 9.64 -4.38
CA PRO A 78 -18.02 9.02 -5.69
C PRO A 78 -16.67 8.84 -6.38
N VAL A 79 -16.46 7.70 -7.02
CA VAL A 79 -15.34 7.51 -7.94
C VAL A 79 -15.76 8.10 -9.30
N PRO A 80 -14.96 8.98 -9.92
CA PRO A 80 -15.29 9.52 -11.23
C PRO A 80 -15.46 8.41 -12.28
N ASP A 81 -16.60 8.41 -12.97
CA ASP A 81 -16.88 7.53 -14.10
C ASP A 81 -16.11 8.03 -15.33
N ILE A 82 -14.90 7.50 -15.54
CA ILE A 82 -14.02 7.87 -16.65
C ILE A 82 -14.15 6.94 -17.84
N ASP A 83 -14.75 5.75 -17.67
CA ASP A 83 -15.15 4.85 -18.75
C ASP A 83 -16.64 4.49 -18.68
N PRO A 84 -17.53 5.39 -19.15
CA PRO A 84 -18.98 5.23 -19.01
C PRO A 84 -19.59 4.08 -19.83
N ASN A 85 -18.77 3.36 -20.62
CA ASN A 85 -19.20 2.23 -21.43
C ASN A 85 -18.89 0.88 -20.78
N ASP A 86 -18.23 0.87 -19.62
CA ASP A 86 -17.86 -0.38 -18.93
C ASP A 86 -19.05 -1.07 -18.24
N GLY A 87 -20.19 -0.37 -18.12
CA GLY A 87 -21.46 -0.88 -17.59
C GLY A 87 -21.57 -0.85 -16.07
N CYS A 88 -20.69 -0.15 -15.38
CA CYS A 88 -20.70 -0.02 -13.92
C CYS A 88 -20.21 1.37 -13.45
N THR A 89 -20.35 1.63 -12.16
CA THR A 89 -19.75 2.81 -11.50
C THR A 89 -19.23 2.41 -10.13
N ALA A 90 -18.42 3.25 -9.48
CA ALA A 90 -17.87 2.96 -8.16
C ALA A 90 -18.12 4.08 -7.13
N GLU A 91 -18.35 3.66 -5.89
CA GLU A 91 -18.45 4.52 -4.71
C GLU A 91 -17.43 4.05 -3.67
N ASN A 92 -16.67 4.98 -3.10
CA ASN A 92 -15.77 4.70 -1.97
C ASN A 92 -16.44 5.12 -0.66
N TYR A 93 -16.41 4.24 0.33
CA TYR A 93 -16.89 4.48 1.69
C TYR A 93 -15.72 4.32 2.67
N LEU A 94 -15.40 5.38 3.40
CA LEU A 94 -14.36 5.39 4.43
C LEU A 94 -14.97 5.48 5.82
N TYR A 95 -14.73 4.46 6.64
CA TYR A 95 -14.99 4.45 8.07
C TYR A 95 -13.68 4.76 8.79
N SER A 96 -13.59 5.96 9.37
CA SER A 96 -12.38 6.51 9.99
C SER A 96 -12.37 6.35 11.51
N ASN A 97 -11.31 6.86 12.15
CA ASN A 97 -11.18 7.00 13.60
C ASN A 97 -11.28 5.68 14.39
N GLY A 98 -10.88 4.56 13.78
CA GLY A 98 -10.73 3.31 14.52
C GLY A 98 -9.55 3.32 15.49
N ALA A 99 -9.57 2.39 16.44
CA ALA A 99 -8.49 2.16 17.38
C ALA A 99 -7.14 1.95 16.65
N ASP A 100 -6.07 2.49 17.22
CA ASP A 100 -4.71 2.55 16.62
C ASP A 100 -4.66 3.19 15.21
N GLY A 101 -5.64 4.05 14.89
CA GLY A 101 -5.75 4.69 13.57
C GLY A 101 -6.21 3.74 12.47
N ALA A 102 -6.78 2.59 12.82
CA ALA A 102 -7.35 1.67 11.84
C ALA A 102 -8.53 2.30 11.08
N THR A 103 -8.65 1.97 9.80
CA THR A 103 -9.80 2.35 8.98
C THR A 103 -10.39 1.12 8.32
N VAL A 104 -11.67 1.25 7.93
CA VAL A 104 -12.32 0.31 7.03
C VAL A 104 -12.71 1.07 5.77
N GLU A 105 -12.22 0.62 4.62
CA GLU A 105 -12.52 1.22 3.31
C GLU A 105 -13.28 0.23 2.45
N HIS A 106 -14.37 0.68 1.82
CA HIS A 106 -15.16 -0.13 0.92
C HIS A 106 -15.33 0.58 -0.43
N TYR A 107 -14.78 -0.01 -1.49
CA TYR A 107 -15.17 0.31 -2.86
C TYR A 107 -16.33 -0.59 -3.28
N LYS A 108 -17.51 0.01 -3.38
CA LYS A 108 -18.74 -0.64 -3.86
C LYS A 108 -18.87 -0.34 -5.34
N ILE A 109 -18.79 -1.39 -6.16
CA ILE A 109 -18.88 -1.27 -7.62
C ILE A 109 -20.31 -1.60 -8.04
N ILE A 110 -21.08 -0.58 -8.37
CA ILE A 110 -22.49 -0.68 -8.76
C ILE A 110 -22.54 -1.26 -10.18
N GLY A 111 -23.19 -2.41 -10.37
CA GLY A 111 -23.22 -3.14 -11.65
C GLY A 111 -21.98 -3.99 -11.94
N GLY A 112 -20.87 -3.81 -11.21
CA GLY A 112 -19.64 -4.57 -11.41
C GLY A 112 -19.75 -6.06 -11.06
N GLY A 113 -19.03 -6.92 -11.79
CA GLY A 113 -18.99 -8.36 -11.61
C GLY A 113 -17.80 -8.88 -10.78
N HIS A 114 -17.46 -10.16 -10.95
CA HIS A 114 -16.32 -10.83 -10.31
C HIS A 114 -15.01 -10.53 -11.04
N SER A 115 -14.59 -9.27 -11.03
CA SER A 115 -13.44 -8.78 -11.79
C SER A 115 -12.54 -7.86 -10.95
N TRP A 116 -11.33 -7.64 -11.46
CA TRP A 116 -10.34 -6.76 -10.83
C TRP A 116 -10.38 -5.38 -11.50
N PRO A 117 -10.77 -4.30 -10.79
CA PRO A 117 -10.86 -2.97 -11.38
C PRO A 117 -9.54 -2.48 -11.98
N GLY A 118 -9.61 -1.94 -13.20
CA GLY A 118 -8.45 -1.47 -13.97
C GLY A 118 -7.56 -2.60 -14.52
N ALA A 119 -8.01 -3.86 -14.48
CA ALA A 119 -7.26 -4.95 -15.08
C ALA A 119 -7.21 -4.83 -16.62
N PRO A 120 -6.08 -5.20 -17.26
CA PRO A 120 -5.96 -5.14 -18.72
C PRO A 120 -6.81 -6.20 -19.44
N VAL A 121 -7.32 -7.19 -18.71
CA VAL A 121 -8.18 -8.25 -19.23
C VAL A 121 -9.52 -8.17 -18.51
N ASN A 122 -10.56 -7.78 -19.25
CA ASN A 122 -11.91 -7.68 -18.71
C ASN A 122 -12.54 -9.07 -18.64
N ILE A 123 -13.04 -9.42 -17.45
CA ILE A 123 -13.79 -10.65 -17.21
C ILE A 123 -15.16 -10.22 -16.73
N ASN A 124 -16.20 -10.42 -17.55
CA ASN A 124 -17.55 -9.88 -17.30
C ASN A 124 -17.51 -8.34 -17.18
N VAL A 125 -18.49 -7.73 -16.50
CA VAL A 125 -18.50 -6.29 -16.20
C VAL A 125 -17.31 -5.94 -15.28
N THR A 126 -16.33 -5.23 -15.82
CA THR A 126 -15.08 -4.84 -15.14
C THR A 126 -15.00 -3.33 -15.08
N ASN A 127 -14.88 -2.79 -13.87
CA ASN A 127 -14.78 -1.35 -13.69
C ASN A 127 -13.41 -0.83 -14.14
N MET A 128 -13.41 0.13 -15.05
CA MET A 128 -12.21 0.73 -15.62
C MET A 128 -11.95 2.15 -15.09
N ASP A 129 -12.74 2.59 -14.12
CA ASP A 129 -12.64 3.94 -13.55
C ASP A 129 -11.40 4.19 -12.68
N PHE A 130 -10.88 3.12 -12.08
CA PHE A 130 -9.73 3.19 -11.21
C PHE A 130 -8.94 1.89 -11.19
N SER A 131 -7.66 1.98 -10.82
CA SER A 131 -6.81 0.81 -10.60
C SER A 131 -6.95 0.31 -9.16
N ALA A 132 -7.54 -0.88 -8.98
CA ALA A 132 -7.61 -1.50 -7.65
C ALA A 132 -6.21 -1.75 -7.07
N SER A 133 -5.22 -2.09 -7.91
CA SER A 133 -3.84 -2.32 -7.47
C SER A 133 -3.21 -1.05 -6.89
N GLU A 134 -3.42 0.11 -7.53
CA GLU A 134 -2.91 1.39 -7.03
C GLU A 134 -3.64 1.82 -5.76
N ALA A 135 -4.96 1.65 -5.70
CA ALA A 135 -5.75 1.94 -4.50
C ALA A 135 -5.30 1.08 -3.30
N ILE A 136 -5.10 -0.23 -3.51
CA ILE A 136 -4.61 -1.16 -2.49
C ILE A 136 -3.20 -0.78 -2.03
N TRP A 137 -2.30 -0.42 -2.95
CA TRP A 137 -0.97 0.04 -2.58
C TRP A 137 -1.01 1.34 -1.77
N GLY A 138 -1.82 2.31 -2.21
CA GLY A 138 -2.09 3.55 -1.49
C GLY A 138 -2.69 3.32 -0.11
N PHE A 139 -3.47 2.26 0.05
CA PHE A 139 -3.99 1.82 1.33
C PHE A 139 -2.91 1.21 2.23
N PHE A 140 -2.17 0.21 1.76
CA PHE A 140 -1.16 -0.48 2.56
C PHE A 140 -0.02 0.41 3.04
N ARG A 141 0.41 1.38 2.22
CA ARG A 141 1.50 2.29 2.60
C ARG A 141 1.16 3.20 3.79
N LYS A 142 -0.10 3.25 4.22
CA LYS A 142 -0.53 4.00 5.41
C LYS A 142 -0.27 3.25 6.72
N TYR A 143 0.00 1.94 6.70
CA TYR A 143 -0.02 1.10 7.91
C TYR A 143 1.24 0.28 8.13
N SER A 144 1.59 0.10 9.40
CA SER A 144 2.59 -0.85 9.88
C SER A 144 1.95 -1.77 10.96
N LEU A 145 2.69 -2.76 11.48
CA LEU A 145 2.20 -3.58 12.60
C LEU A 145 1.89 -2.77 13.86
N ASN A 146 2.48 -1.57 13.97
CA ASN A 146 2.27 -0.66 15.09
C ASN A 146 1.12 0.35 14.83
N GLY A 147 0.29 0.13 13.80
CA GLY A 147 -0.83 0.99 13.45
C GLY A 147 -0.54 1.95 12.30
N LEU A 148 -1.33 3.03 12.23
CA LEU A 148 -1.16 4.08 11.22
C LEU A 148 0.26 4.65 11.28
N ILE A 149 0.92 4.73 10.12
CA ILE A 149 2.21 5.38 9.98
C ILE A 149 1.97 6.89 10.08
N THR A 150 2.02 7.41 11.30
CA THR A 150 1.97 8.85 11.58
C THR A 150 3.31 9.53 11.32
N ASP A 151 4.36 8.76 11.04
CA ASP A 151 5.63 9.23 10.48
C ASP A 151 5.47 9.58 8.99
N SER A 152 4.44 10.36 8.67
CA SER A 152 4.64 11.43 7.71
C SER A 152 5.54 12.48 8.39
N LYS A 153 6.85 12.21 8.45
CA LYS A 153 7.70 13.28 7.96
C LYS A 153 7.13 13.54 6.57
N GLU A 154 6.53 14.71 6.38
CA GLU A 154 6.32 15.24 5.05
C GLU A 154 7.53 14.79 4.22
N ILE A 155 7.29 14.34 3.00
CA ILE A 155 8.35 14.48 2.00
C ILE A 155 8.50 15.99 1.81
N ILE A 156 9.05 16.69 2.83
CA ILE A 156 9.98 17.78 2.60
C ILE A 156 10.93 17.10 1.62
N GLN A 157 10.84 17.45 0.33
CA GLN A 157 11.94 17.13 -0.56
C GLN A 157 13.18 17.48 0.24
N PRO A 158 14.03 16.49 0.61
CA PRO A 158 15.12 16.74 1.52
C PRO A 158 15.80 18.00 1.02
N ALA A 159 16.04 19.00 1.88
CA ALA A 159 16.56 20.30 1.45
C ALA A 159 17.94 20.17 0.74
N PHE A 160 18.47 18.95 0.73
CA PHE A 160 19.65 18.48 0.06
C PHE A 160 19.31 17.49 -1.07
N ASN A 161 19.77 17.77 -2.28
CA ASN A 161 19.64 16.88 -3.44
C ASN A 161 21.02 16.38 -3.89
N PRO A 162 21.37 15.10 -3.66
CA PRO A 162 22.64 14.53 -4.08
C PRO A 162 22.62 14.24 -5.57
N THR A 163 23.79 14.34 -6.20
CA THR A 163 23.99 13.89 -7.57
C THR A 163 24.75 12.56 -7.55
N ILE A 164 24.27 11.58 -8.31
CA ILE A 164 24.88 10.25 -8.43
C ILE A 164 25.08 9.91 -9.91
N TRP A 165 26.29 9.48 -10.27
CA TRP A 165 26.64 9.14 -11.65
C TRP A 165 27.85 8.21 -11.73
N PRO A 166 28.07 7.50 -12.84
CA PRO A 166 27.13 7.30 -13.94
C PRO A 166 25.93 6.45 -13.47
N ASN A 167 24.77 6.65 -14.10
CA ASN A 167 23.61 5.79 -13.89
C ASN A 167 22.89 5.61 -15.24
N PRO A 168 22.98 4.44 -15.89
CA PRO A 168 23.58 3.19 -15.39
C PRO A 168 25.13 3.23 -15.22
N SER A 169 25.68 2.36 -14.36
CA SER A 169 27.14 2.18 -14.13
C SER A 169 27.58 0.72 -14.29
N LYS A 170 28.90 0.50 -14.45
CA LYS A 170 29.57 -0.81 -14.43
C LYS A 170 30.06 -1.24 -13.03
N GLY A 171 29.74 -0.46 -12.00
CA GLY A 171 30.09 -0.76 -10.60
C GLY A 171 30.65 0.47 -9.88
N ASP A 172 31.41 1.30 -10.58
CA ASP A 172 31.99 2.52 -10.02
C ASP A 172 31.02 3.69 -10.11
N ILE A 173 30.68 4.29 -8.97
CA ILE A 173 29.76 5.43 -8.90
C ILE A 173 30.35 6.55 -8.07
N GLN A 174 30.09 7.78 -8.50
CA GLN A 174 30.44 9.01 -7.82
C GLN A 174 29.18 9.62 -7.21
N LEU A 175 29.30 9.96 -5.93
CA LEU A 175 28.27 10.64 -5.17
C LEU A 175 28.76 12.03 -4.79
N TYR A 176 28.02 13.05 -5.22
CA TYR A 176 28.24 14.44 -4.84
C TYR A 176 27.13 14.95 -3.93
N MET A 177 27.54 15.46 -2.77
CA MET A 177 26.69 16.00 -1.71
C MET A 177 27.21 17.41 -1.38
N PRO A 178 26.69 18.48 -2.01
CA PRO A 178 27.23 19.84 -1.89
C PRO A 178 27.22 20.45 -0.47
N TRP A 179 26.52 19.82 0.47
CA TRP A 179 26.36 20.28 1.85
C TRP A 179 27.49 19.81 2.79
N ASN A 180 27.73 20.59 3.83
CA ASN A 180 28.73 20.33 4.88
C ASN A 180 28.11 19.55 6.05
N GLY A 181 28.92 18.75 6.75
CA GLY A 181 28.51 17.98 7.92
C GLY A 181 28.48 16.48 7.66
N ALA A 182 28.25 15.68 8.71
CA ALA A 182 28.31 14.22 8.64
C ALA A 182 27.08 13.63 7.93
N LYS A 183 27.33 12.73 6.97
CA LYS A 183 26.34 11.98 6.22
C LYS A 183 26.52 10.49 6.50
N ASN A 184 25.44 9.76 6.71
CA ASN A 184 25.44 8.29 6.68
C ASN A 184 24.98 7.86 5.28
N ILE A 185 25.77 7.06 4.59
CA ILE A 185 25.46 6.49 3.28
C ILE A 185 25.31 4.99 3.46
N THR A 186 24.18 4.45 3.05
CA THR A 186 23.90 3.01 3.04
C THR A 186 23.52 2.58 1.63
N VAL A 187 24.09 1.49 1.13
CA VAL A 187 23.70 0.89 -0.15
C VAL A 187 22.99 -0.42 0.13
N VAL A 188 21.79 -0.58 -0.45
CA VAL A 188 21.00 -1.81 -0.38
C VAL A 188 20.67 -2.33 -1.78
N ASN A 189 20.54 -3.65 -1.93
CA ASN A 189 20.03 -4.24 -3.17
C ASN A 189 18.48 -4.27 -3.21
N GLN A 190 17.91 -4.73 -4.32
CA GLN A 190 16.47 -4.88 -4.52
C GLN A 190 15.75 -5.81 -3.53
N LEU A 191 16.48 -6.66 -2.78
CA LEU A 191 15.94 -7.51 -1.72
C LEU A 191 16.02 -6.82 -0.34
N GLY A 192 16.47 -5.56 -0.27
CA GLY A 192 16.67 -4.83 0.97
C GLY A 192 17.93 -5.24 1.74
N GLN A 193 18.80 -6.08 1.17
CA GLN A 193 20.03 -6.50 1.82
C GLN A 193 21.05 -5.36 1.77
N LYS A 194 21.64 -5.04 2.93
CA LYS A 194 22.69 -4.02 3.06
C LYS A 194 24.01 -4.53 2.49
N LEU A 195 24.51 -3.84 1.46
CA LEU A 195 25.79 -4.13 0.82
C LEU A 195 26.93 -3.31 1.41
N PHE A 196 26.65 -2.06 1.79
CA PHE A 196 27.66 -1.10 2.22
C PHE A 196 27.06 -0.07 3.18
N GLU A 197 27.87 0.41 4.12
CA GLU A 197 27.52 1.53 5.00
C GLU A 197 28.77 2.35 5.34
N LEU A 198 28.66 3.68 5.26
CA LEU A 198 29.75 4.61 5.54
C LEU A 198 29.21 5.88 6.19
N THR A 199 29.91 6.39 7.20
CA THR A 199 29.73 7.76 7.68
C THR A 199 30.88 8.63 7.18
N THR A 200 30.57 9.76 6.54
CA THR A 200 31.58 10.69 6.03
C THR A 200 31.13 12.13 6.16
N SER A 201 32.07 13.07 6.26
CA SER A 201 31.79 14.50 6.12
C SER A 201 32.13 15.05 4.74
N GLU A 202 32.75 14.23 3.88
CA GLU A 202 33.19 14.60 2.54
C GLU A 202 32.02 14.99 1.63
N LYS A 203 32.29 15.90 0.69
CA LYS A 203 31.32 16.25 -0.36
C LYS A 203 31.31 15.25 -1.51
N TRP A 204 32.38 14.50 -1.65
CA TRP A 204 32.60 13.54 -2.74
C TRP A 204 32.88 12.17 -2.15
N VAL A 205 32.18 11.16 -2.67
CA VAL A 205 32.40 9.76 -2.30
C VAL A 205 32.38 8.91 -3.56
N ASN A 206 33.38 8.05 -3.69
CA ASN A 206 33.38 6.99 -4.69
C ASN A 206 32.89 5.71 -4.02
N LEU A 207 31.97 5.01 -4.66
CA LEU A 207 31.49 3.70 -4.20
C LEU A 207 31.68 2.70 -5.33
N GLU A 208 32.06 1.48 -4.96
CA GLU A 208 32.19 0.34 -5.86
C GLU A 208 31.11 -0.69 -5.50
N ILE A 209 30.26 -1.03 -6.47
CA ILE A 209 29.17 -2.00 -6.31
C ILE A 209 29.43 -3.16 -7.27
N ASN A 210 29.82 -4.31 -6.71
CA ASN A 210 30.21 -5.50 -7.47
C ASN A 210 29.05 -6.45 -7.80
N GLN A 211 27.81 -5.96 -7.71
CA GLN A 211 26.61 -6.73 -8.01
C GLN A 211 25.83 -6.03 -9.11
N SER A 212 25.52 -6.74 -10.19
CA SER A 212 24.60 -6.22 -11.22
C SER A 212 23.17 -6.23 -10.68
N GLY A 213 22.37 -5.26 -11.13
CA GLY A 213 20.97 -5.09 -10.74
C GLY A 213 20.64 -3.70 -10.23
N VAL A 214 19.44 -3.56 -9.67
CA VAL A 214 18.97 -2.29 -9.09
C VAL A 214 19.41 -2.19 -7.65
N HIS A 215 20.05 -1.06 -7.34
CA HIS A 215 20.53 -0.71 -6.01
C HIS A 215 19.93 0.60 -5.56
N PHE A 216 19.79 0.77 -4.25
CA PHE A 216 19.33 2.01 -3.63
C PHE A 216 20.43 2.57 -2.74
N VAL A 217 20.86 3.80 -3.05
CA VAL A 217 21.80 4.57 -2.22
C VAL A 217 20.97 5.48 -1.32
N ILE A 218 20.97 5.14 -0.03
CA ILE A 218 20.24 5.83 1.04
C ILE A 218 21.22 6.75 1.76
N ILE A 219 20.91 8.04 1.84
CA ILE A 219 21.78 9.06 2.43
C ILE A 219 21.03 9.77 3.54
N GLY A 220 21.50 9.60 4.77
CA GLY A 220 21.04 10.31 5.96
C GLY A 220 21.89 11.55 6.23
N PHE A 221 21.25 12.70 6.43
CA PHE A 221 21.88 13.96 6.80
C PHE A 221 20.93 14.80 7.67
N ASN A 222 21.41 15.33 8.79
CA ASN A 222 20.63 16.17 9.73
C ASN A 222 19.24 15.60 10.09
N GLY A 223 19.15 14.29 10.32
CA GLY A 223 17.89 13.61 10.68
C GLY A 223 16.88 13.45 9.53
N GLN A 224 17.25 13.80 8.30
CA GLN A 224 16.50 13.53 7.08
C GLN A 224 17.22 12.46 6.25
N THR A 225 16.47 11.74 5.41
CA THR A 225 17.01 10.68 4.56
C THR A 225 16.51 10.85 3.13
N ILE A 226 17.40 10.67 2.14
CA ILE A 226 17.07 10.61 0.72
C ILE A 226 17.50 9.25 0.15
N SER A 227 16.76 8.73 -0.81
CA SER A 227 17.12 7.52 -1.55
C SER A 227 17.25 7.83 -3.05
N LYS A 228 18.31 7.33 -3.69
CA LYS A 228 18.50 7.37 -5.15
C LYS A 228 18.70 5.95 -5.66
N SER A 229 17.98 5.58 -6.72
CA SER A 229 18.15 4.30 -7.41
C SER A 229 19.30 4.38 -8.41
N ILE A 230 20.14 3.33 -8.46
CA ILE A 230 21.20 3.17 -9.45
C ILE A 230 21.13 1.79 -10.08
N ILE A 231 21.40 1.73 -11.38
CA ILE A 231 21.43 0.49 -12.17
C ILE A 231 22.89 0.11 -12.42
N ILE A 232 23.30 -1.06 -11.95
CA ILE A 232 24.59 -1.66 -12.25
C ILE A 232 24.39 -2.76 -13.28
N HIS A 233 25.13 -2.72 -14.39
CA HIS A 233 25.09 -3.74 -15.44
C HIS A 233 26.41 -4.51 -15.51
#